data_AF-A0A2D9YYA7-F1
#
_entry.id   AF-A0A2D9YYA7-F1
#
_cell.length_a   1.000
_cell.length_b   1.000
_cell.length_c   1.000
_cell.angle_alpha   90.00
_cell.angle_beta   90.00
_cell.angle_gamma   90.00
#
_symmetry.space_group_name_H-M   'P 1'
#
loop_
_entity.id
_entity.type
_entity.pdbx_description
1 polymer ?
#
loop_
_entity_poly.entity_id
_entity_poly.type
_entity_poly.pdbx_seq_one_letter_code
_entity_poly.pdbx_strand_id
1 'polypeptide(L)' 'QDSKDLSVLNKSIYILDLPKYRQQEGNYSHYPFRFWAGNKLLGGYSDHLAVKVKIIKN' A
#
# COMPACT_ATOMS: atom_id res chain seq x y z
N GLN A 1 -15.52 -8.74 9.13
CA GLN A 1 -16.70 -7.89 8.90
C GLN A 1 -16.66 -6.79 9.96
N ASP A 2 -16.87 -5.54 9.55
CA ASP A 2 -16.99 -4.42 10.48
C ASP A 2 -18.46 -4.10 10.82
N SER A 3 -18.70 -3.05 11.59
CA SER A 3 -20.06 -2.61 11.98
C SER A 3 -20.87 -1.98 10.84
N LYS A 4 -20.27 -1.76 9.67
CA LYS A 4 -20.91 -1.21 8.45
C LYS A 4 -21.12 -2.27 7.36
N ASP A 5 -20.97 -3.54 7.72
CA ASP A 5 -21.07 -4.67 6.81
C ASP A 5 -20.03 -4.67 5.68
N LEU A 6 -18.83 -4.14 5.98
CA LEU A 6 -17.67 -4.21 5.11
C LEU A 6 -16.78 -5.37 5.54
N SER A 7 -16.27 -6.11 4.56
CA SER A 7 -15.37 -7.23 4.76
C SER A 7 -14.18 -7.15 3.83
N VAL A 8 -13.04 -7.69 4.28
CA VAL A 8 -11.91 -7.94 3.39
C VAL A 8 -12.21 -9.18 2.57
N LEU A 9 -12.13 -9.07 1.24
CA LEU A 9 -12.29 -10.22 0.37
C LEU A 9 -11.17 -11.23 0.68
N ASN A 10 -11.56 -12.47 0.98
CA ASN A 10 -10.60 -13.52 1.26
C ASN A 10 -9.61 -13.69 0.10
N LYS A 11 -8.32 -13.93 0.43
CA LYS A 11 -7.21 -14.03 -0.54
C LYS A 11 -6.91 -12.75 -1.35
N SER A 12 -7.49 -11.60 -1.00
CA SER A 12 -7.18 -10.32 -1.66
C SER A 12 -6.04 -9.52 -1.01
N ILE A 13 -5.53 -9.99 0.13
CA ILE A 13 -4.45 -9.34 0.87
C ILE A 13 -3.11 -9.78 0.30
N TYR A 14 -2.28 -8.82 -0.12
CA TYR A 14 -0.92 -9.11 -0.55
C TYR A 14 -0.01 -7.89 -0.39
N ILE A 15 1.29 -8.16 -0.26
CA ILE A 15 2.32 -7.12 -0.24
C ILE A 15 2.41 -6.52 -1.65
N LEU A 16 2.23 -5.21 -1.76
CA LEU A 16 2.28 -4.48 -3.00
C LEU A 16 3.73 -4.09 -3.35
N ASP A 17 4.57 -5.10 -3.55
CA ASP A 17 5.99 -4.92 -3.86
C ASP A 17 6.26 -4.94 -5.36
N LEU A 18 6.09 -3.79 -6.02
CA LEU A 18 6.41 -3.61 -7.43
C LEU A 18 7.48 -2.53 -7.59
N PRO A 19 8.34 -2.58 -8.63
CA PRO A 19 9.38 -1.58 -8.85
C PRO A 19 8.86 -0.14 -8.81
N LYS A 20 7.70 0.13 -9.43
CA LYS A 20 7.07 1.47 -9.43
C LYS A 20 6.69 2.02 -8.05
N TYR A 21 6.71 1.17 -7.02
CA TYR A 21 6.44 1.55 -5.63
C TYR A 21 7.70 1.68 -4.78
N ARG A 22 8.88 1.62 -5.41
CA ARG A 22 10.18 1.85 -4.81
C ARG A 22 10.86 3.04 -5.48
N GLN A 23 11.69 3.75 -4.72
CA GLN A 23 12.60 4.74 -5.28
C GLN A 23 13.55 4.05 -6.26
N GLN A 24 13.72 4.65 -7.43
CA GLN A 24 14.59 4.10 -8.47
C GLN A 24 16.00 4.71 -8.40
N GLU A 25 16.11 5.91 -7.87
CA GLU A 25 17.33 6.73 -7.95
C GLU A 25 17.65 7.39 -6.60
N GLY A 26 18.89 7.89 -6.47
CA GLY A 26 19.38 8.56 -5.27
C GLY A 26 19.77 7.60 -4.13
N ASN A 27 20.11 8.19 -2.98
CA ASN A 27 20.68 7.47 -1.83
C ASN A 27 19.73 6.45 -1.18
N TYR A 28 18.43 6.53 -1.50
CA TYR A 28 17.40 5.62 -1.00
C TYR A 28 16.83 4.74 -2.11
N SER A 29 17.57 4.53 -3.19
CA SER A 29 17.16 3.58 -4.24
C SER A 29 16.80 2.22 -3.64
N HIS A 30 15.79 1.60 -4.22
CA HIS A 30 15.13 0.38 -3.77
C HIS A 30 14.31 0.49 -2.48
N TYR A 31 14.33 1.60 -1.74
CA TYR A 31 13.41 1.75 -0.60
C TYR A 31 11.97 1.98 -1.08
N PRO A 32 10.96 1.44 -0.37
CA PRO A 32 9.55 1.73 -0.63
C PRO A 32 9.25 3.22 -0.58
N PHE A 33 8.28 3.67 -1.38
CA PHE A 33 7.72 5.00 -1.20
C PHE A 33 6.90 5.09 0.09
N ARG A 34 6.88 6.26 0.73
CA ARG A 34 5.85 6.56 1.72
C ARG A 34 4.51 6.70 1.01
N PHE A 35 3.62 5.76 1.31
CA PHE A 35 2.28 5.72 0.72
C PHE A 35 1.34 6.78 1.33
N TRP A 36 0.14 6.84 0.76
CA TRP A 36 -0.86 7.90 0.85
C TRP A 36 -1.15 8.47 2.25
N ALA A 37 -1.36 9.79 2.33
CA ALA A 37 -2.19 10.41 3.36
C ALA A 37 -3.47 10.94 2.72
N GLY A 38 -4.60 10.35 3.10
CA GLY A 38 -5.86 10.55 2.39
C GLY A 38 -5.73 10.12 0.92
N ASN A 39 -5.97 11.05 0.00
CA ASN A 39 -5.99 10.80 -1.45
C ASN A 39 -4.73 11.28 -2.19
N LYS A 40 -3.65 11.63 -1.48
CA LYS A 40 -2.38 12.08 -2.09
C LYS A 40 -1.21 11.16 -1.77
N LEU A 41 -0.40 10.83 -2.78
CA LEU A 41 0.84 10.07 -2.61
C LEU A 41 1.87 11.04 -2.03
N LEU A 42 2.34 10.77 -0.81
CA LEU A 42 3.20 11.70 -0.07
C LEU A 42 4.65 11.73 -0.59
N GLY A 43 5.11 10.70 -1.29
CA GLY A 43 6.48 10.60 -1.80
C GLY A 43 7.52 10.39 -0.68
N GLY A 44 8.82 10.37 -1.02
CA GLY A 44 9.90 10.09 -0.05
C GLY A 44 10.05 8.60 0.29
N TYR A 45 10.98 8.24 1.17
CA TYR A 45 11.24 6.83 1.52
C TYR A 45 10.41 6.38 2.73
N SER A 46 10.17 5.08 2.78
CA SER A 46 9.59 4.36 3.91
C SER A 46 10.42 3.12 4.22
N ASP A 47 10.37 2.71 5.47
CA ASP A 47 10.87 1.46 6.02
C ASP A 47 9.84 0.31 5.96
N HIS A 48 8.60 0.60 5.54
CA HIS A 48 7.51 -0.37 5.47
C HIS A 48 7.00 -0.57 4.04
N LEU A 49 6.60 -1.80 3.72
CA LEU A 49 5.98 -2.13 2.44
C LEU A 49 4.47 -1.84 2.46
N ALA A 50 3.94 -1.36 1.34
CA ALA A 50 2.50 -1.23 1.18
C ALA A 50 1.82 -2.59 1.10
N VAL A 51 0.61 -2.65 1.64
CA VAL A 51 -0.29 -3.80 1.52
C VAL A 51 -1.49 -3.38 0.67
N LYS A 52 -1.82 -4.20 -0.33
CA LYS A 52 -3.08 -4.04 -1.07
C LYS A 52 -4.13 -5.00 -0.51
N VAL A 53 -5.34 -4.47 -0.34
CA VAL A 53 -6.51 -5.18 0.17
C VAL A 53 -7.71 -4.82 -0.71
N LYS A 54 -8.61 -5.77 -0.96
CA LYS A 54 -9.92 -5.48 -1.56
C LYS A 54 -10.99 -5.54 -0.49
N ILE A 55 -11.72 -4.44 -0.33
CA ILE A 55 -12.88 -4.35 0.57
C ILE A 55 -14.14 -4.63 -0.26
N ILE A 56 -15.04 -5.44 0.28
CA ILE A 56 -16.37 -5.74 -0.26
C ILE A 56 -17.42 -5.32 0.75
N LYS A 57 -18.62 -5.00 0.26
CA LYS A 57 -19.83 -4.89 1.07
C LYS A 57 -20.58 -6.20 0.89
N ASN A 58 -21.00 -6.83 1.99
CA ASN A 58 -21.78 -8.06 1.92
C ASN A 58 -23.25 -7.77 1.56
#